data_AF-A0A9E4LZD3-F1
#
_entry.id   AF-A0A9E4LZD3-F1
#
_cell.length_a   1.000
_cell.length_b   1.000
_cell.length_c   1.000
_cell.angle_alpha   90.00
_cell.angle_beta   90.00
_cell.angle_gamma   90.00
#
_symmetry.space_group_name_H-M   'P 1'
#
loop_
_entity.id
_entity.type
_entity.pdbx_description
1 polymer ?
#
loop_
_entity_poly.entity_id
_entity_poly.type
_entity_poly.pdbx_seq_one_letter_code
_entity_poly.pdbx_strand_id
1 'polypeptide(L)'
;MDGETLRAMQAPLKERYRDEPGDAVVTLRATGSIGLDDVTCSVETSKAMIRAGLHPATGGDGLAACSGDMLLEALVACAGVTLNAVASALGIALKDGAITAEGDLDFRGTLGIDRDTPVGFRAIRLGFTLDTDVDDDTLDRLMKLTERYCVIFQTLTSPPAIEVSRTSTPAG
;
A
#
# COMPACT_ATOMS: atom_id res chain seq x y z
N MET A 1 3.57 -20.63 -6.34
CA MET A 1 3.42 -20.65 -7.81
C MET A 1 4.82 -20.49 -8.38
N ASP A 2 5.23 -21.31 -9.33
CA ASP A 2 6.56 -21.17 -9.94
C ASP A 2 6.59 -20.10 -11.05
N GLY A 3 7.79 -19.69 -11.45
CA GLY A 3 7.97 -18.63 -12.45
C GLY A 3 7.48 -19.00 -13.84
N GLU A 4 7.46 -20.28 -14.21
CA GLU A 4 6.95 -20.73 -15.51
C GLU A 4 5.42 -20.59 -15.58
N THR A 5 4.73 -21.06 -14.54
CA THR A 5 3.28 -20.91 -14.38
C THR A 5 2.87 -19.45 -14.39
N LEU A 6 3.58 -18.60 -13.64
CA LEU A 6 3.30 -17.16 -13.59
C LEU A 6 3.52 -16.49 -14.96
N ARG A 7 4.59 -16.84 -15.69
CA ARG A 7 4.85 -16.33 -17.04
C ARG A 7 3.75 -16.75 -18.02
N ALA A 8 3.31 -18.00 -17.96
CA ALA A 8 2.24 -18.50 -18.81
C ALA A 8 0.91 -17.75 -18.55
N MET A 9 0.56 -17.49 -17.30
CA MET A 9 -0.63 -16.70 -16.94
C MET A 9 -0.53 -15.23 -17.40
N GLN A 10 0.68 -14.64 -17.36
CA GLN A 10 0.90 -13.25 -17.75
C GLN A 10 1.02 -13.03 -19.26
N ALA A 11 1.42 -14.05 -20.03
CA ALA A 11 1.63 -13.93 -21.48
C ALA A 11 0.41 -13.38 -22.24
N PRO A 12 -0.81 -13.92 -22.09
CA PRO A 12 -1.98 -13.40 -22.80
C PRO A 12 -2.37 -11.99 -22.34
N LEU A 13 -2.13 -11.65 -21.06
CA LEU A 13 -2.36 -10.29 -20.56
C LEU A 13 -1.36 -9.31 -21.18
N LYS A 14 -0.08 -9.68 -21.27
CA LYS A 14 0.97 -8.86 -21.89
C LYS A 14 0.73 -8.65 -23.39
N GLU A 15 0.22 -9.66 -24.09
CA GLU A 15 -0.18 -9.54 -25.49
C GLU A 15 -1.37 -8.59 -25.65
N ARG A 16 -2.46 -8.84 -24.91
CA ARG A 16 -3.64 -7.96 -24.90
C ARG A 16 -3.29 -6.51 -24.59
N TYR A 17 -2.47 -6.25 -23.58
CA TYR A 17 -2.08 -4.87 -23.21
C TYR A 17 -1.11 -4.24 -24.21
N ARG A 18 -0.43 -5.03 -25.04
CA ARG A 18 0.37 -4.50 -26.15
C ARG A 18 -0.51 -4.07 -27.31
N ASP A 19 -1.52 -4.87 -27.63
CA ASP A 19 -2.44 -4.63 -28.75
C ASP A 19 -3.50 -3.58 -28.39
N GLU A 20 -3.99 -3.61 -27.16
CA GLU A 20 -5.02 -2.71 -26.60
C GLU A 20 -4.53 -2.12 -25.26
N PRO A 21 -3.64 -1.11 -25.26
CA PRO A 21 -3.06 -0.54 -24.03
C PRO A 21 -4.07 0.02 -23.03
N GLY A 22 -5.25 0.46 -23.51
CA GLY A 22 -6.34 0.95 -22.67
C GLY A 22 -6.87 -0.11 -21.69
N ASP A 23 -6.79 -1.39 -22.04
CA ASP A 23 -7.26 -2.49 -21.20
C ASP A 23 -6.37 -2.73 -19.97
N ALA A 24 -5.15 -2.18 -19.96
CA ALA A 24 -4.28 -2.21 -18.80
C ALA A 24 -4.67 -1.14 -17.75
N VAL A 25 -5.56 -0.20 -18.09
CA VAL A 25 -5.98 0.89 -17.20
C VAL A 25 -7.16 0.42 -16.34
N VAL A 26 -6.88 0.16 -15.07
CA VAL A 26 -7.88 -0.29 -14.10
C VAL A 26 -8.13 0.80 -13.06
N THR A 27 -9.40 1.18 -12.87
CA THR A 27 -9.81 2.07 -11.79
C THR A 27 -10.12 1.25 -10.54
N LEU A 28 -9.20 1.27 -9.57
CA LEU A 28 -9.46 0.74 -8.23
C LEU A 28 -10.38 1.70 -7.47
N ARG A 29 -11.31 1.16 -6.69
CA ARG A 29 -12.27 1.93 -5.88
C ARG A 29 -12.34 1.36 -4.47
N ALA A 30 -12.47 2.26 -3.50
CA ALA A 30 -12.81 1.95 -2.12
C ALA A 30 -13.92 2.90 -1.68
N THR A 31 -14.86 2.39 -0.90
CA THR A 31 -16.02 3.11 -0.35
C THR A 31 -16.01 2.97 1.16
N GLY A 32 -16.49 3.99 1.86
CA GLY A 32 -16.66 3.94 3.29
C GLY A 32 -17.76 4.84 3.80
N SER A 33 -18.25 4.57 5.00
CA SER A 33 -19.31 5.29 5.68
C SER A 33 -18.84 5.80 7.04
N ILE A 34 -19.14 7.06 7.36
CA ILE A 34 -18.75 7.70 8.62
C ILE A 34 -19.68 7.23 9.73
N GLY A 35 -19.12 6.81 10.88
CA GLY A 35 -19.88 6.52 12.10
C GLY A 35 -20.47 7.81 12.67
N LEU A 36 -21.77 7.83 12.94
CA LEU A 36 -22.45 9.03 13.46
C LEU A 36 -22.36 9.16 14.98
N ASP A 37 -22.17 8.04 15.67
CA ASP A 37 -22.15 7.96 17.14
C ASP A 37 -20.73 7.85 17.72
N ASP A 38 -19.72 7.66 16.87
CA ASP A 38 -18.31 7.51 17.24
C ASP A 38 -17.38 8.10 16.17
N VAL A 39 -16.11 8.37 16.52
CA VAL A 39 -15.12 8.92 15.57
C VAL A 39 -14.50 7.80 14.74
N THR A 40 -15.32 7.17 13.90
CA THR A 40 -14.93 6.04 13.05
C THR A 40 -15.42 6.19 11.61
N CYS A 41 -14.83 5.39 10.71
CA CYS A 41 -15.24 5.23 9.32
C CYS A 41 -15.18 3.74 8.96
N SER A 42 -16.29 3.15 8.51
CA SER A 42 -16.32 1.75 8.04
C SER A 42 -15.95 1.70 6.57
N VAL A 43 -14.95 0.90 6.20
CA VAL A 43 -14.47 0.72 4.83
C VAL A 43 -14.94 -0.64 4.29
N GLU A 44 -15.55 -0.63 3.11
CA GLU A 44 -15.93 -1.85 2.41
C GLU A 44 -14.68 -2.50 1.79
N THR A 45 -14.38 -3.74 2.19
CA THR A 45 -13.35 -4.55 1.54
C THR A 45 -13.94 -5.85 1.03
N SER A 46 -13.30 -6.46 0.03
CA SER A 46 -13.71 -7.75 -0.53
C SER A 46 -13.56 -8.93 0.44
N LYS A 47 -12.95 -8.72 1.62
CA LYS A 47 -12.67 -9.79 2.59
C LYS A 47 -13.29 -9.61 3.98
N ALA A 48 -13.71 -8.39 4.35
CA ALA A 48 -14.54 -8.06 5.53
C ALA A 48 -14.73 -6.53 5.63
N MET A 49 -15.75 -6.03 6.32
CA MET A 49 -15.79 -4.60 6.66
C MET A 49 -14.76 -4.27 7.73
N ILE A 50 -13.94 -3.24 7.50
CA ILE A 50 -12.95 -2.75 8.47
C ILE A 50 -13.46 -1.44 9.06
N ARG A 51 -13.59 -1.37 10.38
CA ARG A 51 -13.85 -0.10 11.08
C ARG A 51 -12.52 0.60 11.33
N ALA A 52 -12.32 1.73 10.67
CA ALA A 52 -11.18 2.61 10.89
C ALA A 52 -11.52 3.69 11.92
N GLY A 53 -10.59 4.08 12.77
CA GLY A 53 -10.79 5.09 13.80
C GLY A 53 -9.54 5.90 14.08
N LEU A 54 -9.64 6.82 15.04
CA LEU A 54 -8.50 7.60 15.48
C LEU A 54 -7.41 6.72 16.07
N HIS A 55 -6.16 7.11 15.86
CA HIS A 55 -5.03 6.51 16.56
C HIS A 55 -5.13 6.85 18.07
N PRO A 56 -4.67 5.99 19.01
CA PRO A 56 -4.69 6.30 20.44
C PRO A 56 -4.00 7.61 20.81
N ALA A 57 -2.91 7.96 20.11
CA ALA A 57 -2.22 9.24 20.28
C ALA A 57 -3.07 10.48 19.91
N THR A 58 -4.18 10.26 19.21
CA THR A 58 -5.17 11.30 18.84
C THR A 58 -6.53 11.09 19.53
N GLY A 59 -6.61 10.20 20.52
CA GLY A 59 -7.83 9.97 21.32
C GLY A 59 -8.70 8.79 20.89
N GLY A 60 -8.20 7.89 20.04
CA GLY A 60 -8.86 6.61 19.78
C GLY A 60 -8.72 5.61 20.93
N ASP A 61 -9.62 4.63 20.99
CA ASP A 61 -9.61 3.57 22.01
C ASP A 61 -8.69 2.38 21.66
N GLY A 62 -8.13 2.38 20.44
CA GLY A 62 -7.27 1.32 19.92
C GLY A 62 -8.02 0.06 19.45
N LEU A 63 -9.36 0.09 19.40
CA LEU A 63 -10.18 -1.04 18.94
C LEU A 63 -10.45 -0.99 17.42
N ALA A 64 -10.50 0.21 16.85
CA ALA A 64 -10.63 0.43 15.42
C ALA A 64 -9.26 0.43 14.72
N ALA A 65 -9.23 0.04 13.45
CA ALA A 65 -8.02 0.07 12.64
C ALA A 65 -7.52 1.50 12.45
N CYS A 66 -6.22 1.74 12.63
CA CYS A 66 -5.61 3.02 12.33
C CYS A 66 -5.35 3.12 10.83
N SER A 67 -5.83 4.18 10.17
CA SER A 67 -5.59 4.38 8.73
C SER A 67 -4.11 4.59 8.37
N GLY A 68 -3.31 5.08 9.32
CA GLY A 68 -1.85 5.14 9.18
C GLY A 68 -1.23 3.74 9.09
N ASP A 69 -1.66 2.82 9.95
CA ASP A 69 -1.19 1.43 9.92
C ASP A 69 -1.66 0.74 8.64
N MET A 70 -2.93 0.95 8.25
CA MET A 70 -3.48 0.41 7.00
C MET A 70 -2.68 0.87 5.76
N LEU A 71 -2.17 2.10 5.75
CA LEU A 71 -1.30 2.58 4.67
C LEU A 71 0.03 1.79 4.63
N LEU A 72 0.65 1.57 5.79
CA LEU A 72 1.89 0.81 5.90
C LEU A 72 1.67 -0.68 5.57
N GLU A 73 0.55 -1.26 5.99
CA GLU A 73 0.13 -2.62 5.62
C GLU A 73 -0.05 -2.76 4.12
N ALA A 74 -0.69 -1.79 3.46
CA ALA A 74 -0.83 -1.75 2.01
C ALA A 74 0.53 -1.67 1.30
N LEU A 75 1.47 -0.90 1.84
CA LEU A 75 2.84 -0.83 1.33
C LEU A 75 3.57 -2.17 1.47
N VAL A 76 3.54 -2.80 2.65
CA VAL A 76 4.14 -4.12 2.90
C VAL A 76 3.55 -5.17 1.97
N ALA A 77 2.21 -5.22 1.84
CA ALA A 77 1.52 -6.18 0.99
C ALA A 77 1.91 -6.01 -0.49
N CYS A 78 1.89 -4.77 -1.00
CA CYS A 78 2.24 -4.51 -2.39
C CYS A 78 3.72 -4.81 -2.67
N ALA A 79 4.63 -4.40 -1.78
CA ALA A 79 6.05 -4.67 -1.90
C ALA A 79 6.34 -6.18 -1.88
N GLY A 80 5.72 -6.94 -0.97
CA GLY A 80 5.91 -8.38 -0.87
C GLY A 80 5.42 -9.17 -2.08
N VAL A 81 4.22 -8.85 -2.59
CA VAL A 81 3.72 -9.48 -3.82
C VAL A 81 4.61 -9.14 -5.02
N THR A 82 5.07 -7.88 -5.12
CA THR A 82 5.97 -7.45 -6.19
C THR A 82 7.31 -8.17 -6.12
N LEU A 83 7.93 -8.22 -4.94
CA LEU A 83 9.19 -8.92 -4.70
C LEU A 83 9.09 -10.38 -5.14
N ASN A 84 8.04 -11.08 -4.71
CA ASN A 84 7.83 -12.49 -5.04
C ASN A 84 7.67 -12.70 -6.55
N ALA A 85 6.93 -11.82 -7.23
CA ALA A 85 6.76 -11.87 -8.67
C ALA A 85 8.07 -11.62 -9.43
N VAL A 86 8.87 -10.64 -8.99
CA VAL A 86 10.18 -10.33 -9.58
C VAL A 86 11.16 -11.47 -9.34
N ALA A 87 11.27 -12.00 -8.12
CA ALA A 87 12.13 -13.14 -7.79
C ALA A 87 11.79 -14.35 -8.68
N SER A 88 10.49 -14.66 -8.82
CA SER A 88 10.00 -15.72 -9.71
C SER A 88 10.39 -15.48 -11.17
N ALA A 89 10.30 -14.23 -11.64
CA ALA A 89 10.67 -13.87 -13.01
C ALA A 89 12.17 -13.99 -13.26
N LEU A 90 13.01 -13.69 -12.27
CA LEU A 90 14.47 -13.80 -12.31
C LEU A 90 14.99 -15.22 -12.03
N GLY A 91 14.12 -16.15 -11.60
CA GLY A 91 14.53 -17.50 -11.22
C GLY A 91 15.24 -17.57 -9.87
N ILE A 92 15.00 -16.59 -8.98
CA ILE A 92 15.58 -16.54 -7.64
C ILE A 92 14.69 -17.36 -6.70
N ALA A 93 15.28 -18.34 -6.02
CA ALA A 93 14.61 -19.10 -4.98
C ALA A 93 14.71 -18.37 -3.63
N LEU A 94 13.57 -17.95 -3.09
CA LEU A 94 13.45 -17.43 -1.73
C LEU A 94 13.04 -18.59 -0.81
N LYS A 95 13.81 -18.82 0.25
CA LYS A 95 13.52 -19.86 1.26
C LYS A 95 12.61 -19.30 2.35
N ASP A 96 12.91 -18.08 2.78
CA ASP A 96 12.12 -17.30 3.73
C ASP A 96 12.26 -15.80 3.43
N GLY A 97 11.35 -14.99 3.96
CA GLY A 97 11.37 -13.55 3.79
C GLY A 97 10.42 -12.82 4.73
N ALA A 98 10.93 -11.78 5.38
CA ALA A 98 10.15 -10.85 6.18
C ALA A 98 10.25 -9.44 5.59
N ILE A 99 9.13 -8.71 5.66
CA ILE A 99 9.02 -7.34 5.17
C ILE A 99 8.38 -6.50 6.28
N THR A 100 9.00 -5.37 6.57
CA THR A 100 8.53 -4.45 7.61
C THR A 100 8.39 -3.05 7.04
N ALA A 101 7.35 -2.33 7.43
CA ALA A 101 7.25 -0.90 7.19
C ALA A 101 6.99 -0.19 8.50
N GLU A 102 7.70 0.91 8.73
CA GLU A 102 7.50 1.79 9.87
C GLU A 102 7.47 3.23 9.38
N GLY A 103 6.79 4.12 10.10
CA GLY A 103 6.73 5.52 9.75
C GLY A 103 6.51 6.44 10.94
N ASP A 104 7.03 7.66 10.83
CA ASP A 104 6.99 8.64 11.90
C ASP A 104 5.90 9.68 11.65
N LEU A 105 5.09 9.94 12.68
CA LEU A 105 4.02 10.94 12.67
C LEU A 105 4.23 11.94 13.81
N ASP A 106 3.86 13.20 13.56
CA ASP A 106 3.82 14.24 14.59
C ASP A 106 2.37 14.71 14.77
N PHE A 107 1.69 14.14 15.76
CA PHE A 107 0.26 14.39 15.98
C PHE A 107 -0.05 15.81 16.46
N ARG A 108 0.95 16.65 16.78
CA ARG A 108 0.71 18.08 17.09
C ARG A 108 0.06 18.81 15.93
N GLY A 109 0.41 18.44 14.69
CA GLY A 109 -0.25 18.97 13.49
C GLY A 109 -1.71 18.52 13.40
N THR A 110 -1.97 17.21 13.51
CA THR A 110 -3.34 16.65 13.43
C THR A 110 -4.26 17.19 14.52
N LEU A 111 -3.73 17.39 15.73
CA LEU A 111 -4.47 17.92 16.88
C LEU A 111 -4.54 19.45 16.90
N GLY A 112 -3.94 20.14 15.91
CA GLY A 112 -3.96 21.61 15.81
C GLY A 112 -3.19 22.33 16.93
N ILE A 113 -2.29 21.65 17.64
CA ILE A 113 -1.46 22.20 18.71
C ILE A 113 -0.37 23.11 18.13
N ASP A 114 0.20 22.72 16.99
CA ASP A 114 1.26 23.44 16.28
C ASP A 114 0.92 23.50 14.79
N ARG A 115 0.74 24.71 14.26
CA ARG A 115 0.34 24.95 12.86
C ARG A 115 1.47 24.75 11.87
N ASP A 116 2.72 24.83 12.32
CA ASP A 116 3.89 24.67 11.46
C ASP A 116 4.33 23.21 11.36
N THR A 117 3.84 22.34 12.25
CA THR A 117 4.06 20.89 12.19
C THR A 117 3.25 20.29 11.04
N PRO A 118 3.89 19.66 10.03
CA PRO A 118 3.18 19.03 8.91
C PRO A 118 2.30 17.87 9.37
N VAL A 119 1.10 17.74 8.79
CA VAL A 119 0.23 16.58 8.98
C VAL A 119 0.58 15.50 7.95
N GLY A 120 0.80 14.28 8.43
CA GLY A 120 1.16 13.11 7.61
C GLY A 120 2.51 12.51 8.01
N PHE A 121 2.86 11.38 7.37
CA PHE A 121 4.12 10.69 7.63
C PHE A 121 5.32 11.60 7.28
N ARG A 122 6.25 11.74 8.21
CA ARG A 122 7.50 12.51 8.02
C ARG A 122 8.57 11.68 7.33
N ALA A 123 8.58 10.38 7.62
CA ALA A 123 9.44 9.39 7.03
C ALA A 123 8.73 8.04 7.07
N ILE A 124 8.94 7.23 6.05
CA ILE A 124 8.56 5.82 6.00
C ILE A 124 9.83 5.03 5.67
N ARG A 125 10.06 3.92 6.35
CA ARG A 125 11.19 3.02 6.13
C ARG A 125 10.64 1.64 5.85
N LEU A 126 11.03 1.08 4.72
CA LEU A 126 10.65 -0.27 4.26
C LEU A 126 11.88 -1.17 4.36
N GLY A 127 11.80 -2.22 5.16
CA GLY A 127 12.86 -3.19 5.38
C GLY A 127 12.53 -4.56 4.79
N PHE A 128 13.56 -5.24 4.29
CA PHE A 128 13.48 -6.61 3.78
C PHE A 128 14.55 -7.47 4.44
N THR A 129 14.16 -8.63 4.96
CA THR A 129 15.06 -9.66 5.47
C THR A 129 14.78 -10.93 4.68
N LEU A 130 15.72 -11.39 3.87
CA LEU A 130 15.52 -12.50 2.92
C LEU A 130 16.51 -13.63 3.16
N ASP A 131 16.04 -14.87 3.12
CA ASP A 131 16.88 -16.07 3.08
C ASP A 131 16.91 -16.62 1.64
N THR A 132 18.09 -16.53 1.02
CA THR A 132 18.34 -16.94 -0.37
C THR A 132 19.83 -17.22 -0.61
N ASP A 133 20.15 -17.99 -1.65
CA ASP A 133 21.52 -18.41 -1.99
C ASP A 133 22.17 -17.53 -3.08
N VAL A 134 21.54 -16.41 -3.46
CA VAL A 134 22.07 -15.51 -4.50
C VAL A 134 23.07 -14.51 -3.91
N ASP A 135 23.94 -13.98 -4.76
CA ASP A 135 24.91 -12.94 -4.39
C ASP A 135 24.25 -11.55 -4.18
N ASP A 136 24.99 -10.65 -3.55
CA ASP A 136 24.52 -9.29 -3.23
C ASP A 136 24.16 -8.49 -4.50
N ASP A 137 24.89 -8.67 -5.61
CA ASP A 137 24.58 -8.00 -6.88
C ASP A 137 23.21 -8.42 -7.43
N THR A 138 22.88 -9.71 -7.33
CA THR A 138 21.58 -10.26 -7.71
C THR A 138 20.48 -9.78 -6.74
N LEU A 139 20.77 -9.72 -5.45
CA LEU A 139 19.85 -9.22 -4.43
C LEU A 139 19.53 -7.72 -4.63
N ASP A 140 20.54 -6.90 -4.92
CA ASP A 140 20.39 -5.48 -5.25
C ASP A 140 19.52 -5.28 -6.49
N ARG A 141 19.71 -6.14 -7.50
CA ARG A 141 18.88 -6.12 -8.70
C ARG A 141 17.43 -6.48 -8.38
N LEU A 142 17.20 -7.47 -7.51
CA LEU A 142 15.87 -7.84 -7.05
C LEU A 142 15.20 -6.68 -6.30
N MET A 143 15.92 -5.99 -5.40
CA MET A 143 15.41 -4.83 -4.67
C MET A 143 15.05 -3.68 -5.60
N LYS A 144 15.95 -3.29 -6.51
CA LYS A 144 15.71 -2.21 -7.48
C LYS A 144 14.47 -2.45 -8.34
N LEU A 145 14.26 -3.69 -8.78
CA LEU A 145 13.08 -4.04 -9.58
C LEU A 145 11.81 -4.09 -8.72
N THR A 146 11.92 -4.51 -7.46
CA THR A 146 10.81 -4.48 -6.50
C THR A 146 10.34 -3.05 -6.27
N GLU A 147 11.24 -2.12 -5.98
CA GLU A 147 10.92 -0.70 -5.83
C GLU A 147 10.28 -0.13 -7.08
N ARG A 148 10.86 -0.43 -8.25
CA ARG A 148 10.38 0.07 -9.54
C ARG A 148 8.96 -0.37 -9.88
N TYR A 149 8.59 -1.60 -9.55
CA TYR A 149 7.30 -2.17 -9.93
C TYR A 149 6.25 -2.16 -8.81
N CYS A 150 6.64 -1.82 -7.59
CA CYS A 150 5.72 -1.71 -6.46
C CYS A 150 4.85 -0.45 -6.63
N VAL A 151 3.57 -0.64 -6.97
CA VAL A 151 2.63 0.45 -7.23
C VAL A 151 2.49 1.38 -6.02
N ILE A 152 2.41 0.85 -4.80
CA ILE A 152 2.24 1.67 -3.59
C ILE A 152 3.52 2.46 -3.27
N PHE A 153 4.70 1.85 -3.38
CA PHE A 153 5.97 2.57 -3.20
C PHE A 153 6.11 3.71 -4.22
N GLN A 154 5.82 3.45 -5.49
CA GLN A 154 5.84 4.48 -6.54
C GLN A 154 4.80 5.59 -6.29
N THR A 155 3.60 5.24 -5.79
CA THR A 155 2.56 6.21 -5.43
C THR A 155 2.99 7.10 -4.27
N LEU A 156 3.71 6.58 -3.28
CA LEU A 156 4.17 7.36 -2.12
C LEU A 156 5.37 8.26 -2.46
N THR A 157 6.24 7.80 -3.35
CA THR A 157 7.44 8.55 -3.77
C THR A 157 7.18 9.55 -4.90
N SER A 158 6.15 9.28 -5.73
CA SER A 158 5.67 10.15 -6.80
C SER A 158 4.15 10.30 -6.68
N PRO A 159 3.66 11.15 -5.76
CA PRO A 159 2.24 11.25 -5.46
C PRO A 159 1.44 11.74 -6.67
N PRO A 160 0.33 11.08 -7.02
CA PRO A 160 -0.56 11.54 -8.08
C PRO A 160 -1.30 12.82 -7.64
N ALA A 161 -1.93 13.50 -8.60
CA ALA A 161 -2.87 14.56 -8.27
C ALA A 161 -4.04 13.99 -7.43
N ILE A 162 -4.37 14.67 -6.33
CA ILE A 162 -5.49 14.32 -5.46
C ILE A 162 -6.49 15.47 -5.48
N GLU A 163 -7.74 15.17 -5.87
CA GLU A 163 -8.83 16.13 -5.89
C GLU A 163 -9.85 15.79 -4.79
N VAL A 164 -10.37 16.83 -4.13
CA VAL A 164 -11.39 16.69 -3.09
C VAL A 164 -12.65 17.41 -3.54
N SER A 165 -13.77 16.69 -3.57
CA SER A 165 -15.10 17.24 -3.87
C SER A 165 -16.05 17.00 -2.71
N ARG A 166 -17.04 17.88 -2.53
CA ARG A 166 -18.09 17.73 -1.51
C ARG A 166 -19.48 17.88 -2.11
N THR A 167 -20.42 17.08 -1.61
CA THR A 167 -21.85 17.18 -1.88
C THR A 167 -22.61 17.11 -0.56
N SER A 168 -23.64 17.92 -0.36
CA SER A 168 -24.50 17.89 0.83
C SER A 168 -25.95 17.63 0.43
N THR A 169 -26.60 16.69 1.09
CA THR A 169 -28.06 16.51 0.98
C THR A 169 -28.75 17.53 1.88
N PRO A 170 -29.72 18.32 1.39
CA PRO A 170 -30.48 19.23 2.25
C PRO A 170 -31.18 18.46 3.37
N ALA A 171 -31.14 18.99 4.60
CA ALA A 171 -32.05 18.54 5.64
C ALA A 171 -33.47 18.94 5.21
N GLY A 172 -34.36 17.95 5.08
CA GLY A 172 -35.78 18.17 4.81
C GLY A 172 -36.49 18.84 5.97
#